data_AF-A0A5S9R4Y9-F1
#
_entry.id   AF-A0A5S9R4Y9-F1
#
_cell.length_a   1.000
_cell.length_b   1.000
_cell.length_c   1.000
_cell.angle_alpha   90.00
_cell.angle_beta   90.00
_cell.angle_gamma   90.00
#
_symmetry.space_group_name_H-M   'P 1'
#
loop_
_entity.id
_entity.type
_entity.pdbx_description
1 polymer ?
#
loop_
_entity_poly.entity_id
_entity_poly.type
_entity_poly.pdbx_seq_one_letter_code
_entity_poly.pdbx_strand_id
1 'polypeptide(L)'
;MVALALTVMLPIASAACASRPPSPPPKPPPPPEVPADLRVCFGGLTEVPDRDLTVGDVERLWKDERKRSAAKTRCGERLLAWIDAILPGLR
;
A
#
# COMPACT_ATOMS: atom_id res chain seq x y z
N MET A 1 4.13 -70.70 43.52
CA MET A 1 3.09 -69.76 44.00
C MET A 1 3.04 -68.60 43.03
N VAL A 2 1.91 -68.46 42.35
CA VAL A 2 1.64 -67.46 41.30
C VAL A 2 1.07 -66.22 41.96
N ALA A 3 1.64 -65.04 41.72
CA ALA A 3 1.07 -63.74 42.09
C ALA A 3 1.14 -62.84 40.85
N LEU A 4 0.15 -62.97 39.96
CA LEU A 4 -1.03 -62.10 39.81
C LEU A 4 -0.65 -60.67 39.39
N ALA A 5 -0.62 -60.47 38.07
CA ALA A 5 -0.48 -59.19 37.41
C ALA A 5 -1.73 -58.33 37.67
N LEU A 6 -1.53 -57.12 38.21
CA LEU A 6 -2.59 -56.14 38.40
C LEU A 6 -2.48 -55.06 37.32
N THR A 7 -3.25 -55.24 36.25
CA THR A 7 -3.38 -54.31 35.13
C THR A 7 -4.20 -53.10 35.59
N VAL A 8 -3.54 -51.99 35.90
CA VAL A 8 -4.22 -50.71 36.20
C VAL A 8 -4.63 -50.07 34.87
N MET A 9 -5.90 -50.20 34.49
CA MET A 9 -6.49 -49.41 33.41
C MET A 9 -6.69 -47.97 33.87
N LEU A 10 -5.84 -47.08 33.39
CA LEU A 10 -5.93 -45.64 33.59
C LEU A 10 -6.87 -45.05 32.51
N PRO A 11 -8.04 -44.47 32.85
CA PRO A 11 -8.86 -43.80 31.85
C PRO A 11 -8.20 -42.47 31.48
N ILE A 12 -7.63 -42.42 30.28
CA ILE A 12 -7.19 -41.17 29.67
C ILE A 12 -8.46 -40.39 29.32
N ALA A 13 -8.89 -39.52 30.24
CA ALA A 13 -9.91 -38.53 29.96
C ALA A 13 -9.32 -37.52 28.96
N SER A 14 -9.61 -37.72 27.69
CA SER A 14 -9.29 -36.77 26.63
C SER A 14 -10.06 -35.49 26.93
N ALA A 15 -9.38 -34.51 27.52
CA ALA A 15 -9.85 -33.14 27.53
C ALA A 15 -9.93 -32.68 26.06
N ALA A 16 -11.11 -32.83 25.46
CA ALA A 16 -11.41 -32.16 24.21
C ALA A 16 -11.48 -30.66 24.50
N CYS A 17 -10.32 -30.00 24.48
CA CYS A 17 -10.27 -28.56 24.23
C CYS A 17 -10.93 -28.35 22.87
N ALA A 18 -12.18 -27.93 22.87
CA ALA A 18 -12.83 -27.40 21.69
C ALA A 18 -12.04 -26.15 21.27
N SER A 19 -11.09 -26.34 20.37
CA SER A 19 -10.32 -25.27 19.76
C SER A 19 -11.30 -24.38 19.01
N ARG A 20 -11.73 -23.30 19.66
CA ARG A 20 -12.51 -22.26 19.01
C ARG A 20 -11.64 -21.76 17.85
N PRO A 21 -12.13 -21.78 16.59
CA PRO A 21 -11.34 -21.25 15.49
C PRO A 21 -10.97 -19.80 15.82
N PRO A 22 -9.71 -19.38 15.58
CA PRO A 22 -9.31 -18.02 15.84
C PRO A 22 -10.25 -17.07 15.10
N SER A 23 -10.77 -16.08 15.81
CA SER A 23 -11.55 -15.01 15.19
C SER A 23 -10.67 -14.34 14.12
N PRO A 24 -11.22 -14.01 12.94
CA PRO A 24 -10.46 -13.34 11.90
C PRO A 24 -9.91 -12.02 12.44
N PRO A 25 -8.69 -11.62 12.04
CA PRO A 25 -8.12 -10.35 12.46
C PRO A 25 -9.03 -9.19 12.04
N PRO A 26 -9.10 -8.10 12.82
CA PRO A 26 -9.84 -6.91 12.46
C PRO A 26 -9.33 -6.37 11.11
N LYS A 27 -10.26 -5.89 10.27
CA LYS A 27 -9.89 -5.24 9.01
C LYS A 27 -9.13 -3.94 9.30
N PRO A 28 -8.06 -3.62 8.55
CA PRO A 28 -7.41 -2.33 8.64
C PRO A 28 -8.40 -1.19 8.39
N PRO A 29 -8.18 -0.01 8.99
CA PRO A 29 -8.96 1.18 8.67
C PRO A 29 -8.78 1.54 7.18
N PRO A 30 -9.80 2.15 6.55
CA PRO A 30 -9.65 2.65 5.20
C PRO A 30 -8.57 3.76 5.16
N PRO A 31 -7.82 3.87 4.05
CA PRO A 31 -6.85 4.95 3.90
C PRO A 31 -7.55 6.32 3.87
N PRO A 32 -6.88 7.37 4.36
CA PRO A 32 -7.37 8.73 4.22
C PRO A 32 -7.42 9.14 2.74
N GLU A 33 -8.28 10.11 2.42
CA GLU A 33 -8.37 10.65 1.07
C GLU A 33 -7.08 11.41 0.69
N VAL A 34 -6.64 11.26 -0.56
CA VAL A 34 -5.48 11.98 -1.09
C VAL A 34 -5.78 13.49 -1.12
N PRO A 35 -4.90 14.34 -0.56
CA PRO A 35 -5.05 15.79 -0.62
C PRO A 35 -5.32 16.32 -2.03
N ALA A 36 -6.26 17.26 -2.14
CA ALA A 36 -6.75 17.75 -3.42
C ALA A 36 -5.65 18.36 -4.30
N ASP A 37 -4.67 19.02 -3.67
CA ASP A 37 -3.53 19.63 -4.35
C ASP A 37 -2.56 18.59 -4.92
N LEU A 38 -2.46 17.39 -4.31
CA LEU A 38 -1.66 16.28 -4.83
C LEU A 38 -2.37 15.58 -6.00
N ARG A 39 -3.71 15.52 -5.99
CA ARG A 39 -4.50 14.90 -7.08
C ARG A 39 -4.32 15.60 -8.42
N VAL A 40 -4.16 16.92 -8.41
CA VAL A 40 -4.01 17.70 -9.65
C VAL A 40 -2.59 17.67 -10.24
N CYS A 41 -1.59 17.24 -9.45
CA CYS A 41 -0.18 17.35 -9.83
C CYS A 41 0.27 16.50 -11.01
N PHE A 42 -0.39 15.36 -11.23
CA PHE A 42 0.01 14.40 -12.26
C PHE A 42 -0.85 14.50 -13.53
N GLY A 43 -1.75 15.49 -13.59
CA GLY A 43 -2.55 15.80 -14.77
C GLY A 43 -1.78 16.64 -15.80
N GLY A 44 -2.34 16.72 -17.02
CA GLY A 44 -1.85 17.58 -18.09
C GLY A 44 -0.66 16.98 -18.85
N LEU A 45 -0.96 16.38 -20.01
CA LEU A 45 0.05 16.09 -21.03
C LEU A 45 0.33 17.37 -21.82
N THR A 46 1.58 17.57 -22.23
CA THR A 46 1.90 18.58 -23.24
C THR A 46 1.46 18.02 -24.58
N GLU A 47 0.49 18.66 -25.24
CA GLU A 47 0.08 18.27 -26.59
C GLU A 47 1.23 18.50 -27.57
N VAL A 48 1.48 17.51 -28.43
CA VAL A 48 2.43 17.63 -29.53
C VAL A 48 1.65 18.12 -30.74
N PRO A 49 2.00 19.29 -31.32
CA PRO A 49 1.30 19.80 -32.49
C PRO A 49 1.39 18.83 -33.67
N ASP A 50 0.27 18.60 -34.35
CA ASP A 50 0.22 17.82 -35.60
C ASP A 50 0.58 18.70 -36.80
N ARG A 51 1.83 19.17 -36.81
CA ARG A 51 2.46 19.95 -37.87
C ARG A 51 3.98 19.86 -37.75
N ASP A 52 4.68 20.23 -38.81
CA ASP A 52 6.13 20.40 -38.73
C ASP A 52 6.50 21.45 -37.68
N LEU A 53 7.49 21.10 -36.87
CA LEU A 53 8.01 21.95 -35.81
C LEU A 53 9.24 22.70 -36.30
N THR A 54 9.24 24.00 -36.06
CA THR A 54 10.46 24.81 -36.21
C THR A 54 11.41 24.54 -35.05
N VAL A 55 12.68 24.90 -35.20
CA VAL A 55 13.65 24.88 -34.09
C VAL A 55 13.14 25.66 -32.88
N GLY A 56 12.52 26.82 -33.10
CA GLY A 56 11.94 27.63 -32.02
C GLY A 56 10.74 26.98 -31.33
N ASP A 57 9.92 26.21 -32.07
CA ASP A 57 8.84 25.43 -31.47
C ASP A 57 9.38 24.34 -30.55
N VAL A 58 10.40 23.60 -31.01
CA VAL A 58 11.05 22.54 -30.22
C VAL A 58 11.67 23.11 -28.96
N GLU A 59 12.38 24.24 -29.05
CA GLU A 59 13.00 24.88 -27.89
C GLU A 59 11.95 25.33 -26.86
N ARG A 60 10.84 25.90 -27.31
CA ARG A 60 9.73 26.31 -26.43
C ARG A 60 9.10 25.10 -25.73
N LEU A 61 8.74 24.07 -26.49
CA LEU A 61 8.15 22.84 -25.95
C LEU A 61 9.08 22.16 -24.94
N TRP A 62 10.38 22.10 -25.23
CA TRP A 62 11.37 21.55 -24.32
C TRP A 62 11.48 22.34 -23.01
N LYS A 63 11.53 23.67 -23.08
CA LYS A 63 11.58 24.52 -21.88
C LYS A 63 10.34 24.35 -21.02
N ASP A 64 9.16 24.26 -21.63
CA ASP A 64 7.92 24.07 -20.90
C ASP A 64 7.84 22.68 -20.27
N GLU A 65 8.31 21.64 -20.95
CA GLU A 65 8.41 20.31 -20.38
C GLU A 65 9.37 20.27 -19.19
N ARG A 66 10.52 20.97 -19.25
CA ARG A 66 11.44 21.06 -18.11
C ARG A 66 10.80 21.70 -16.88
N LYS A 67 9.97 22.74 -17.06
CA LYS A 67 9.21 23.35 -15.96
C LYS A 67 8.19 22.38 -15.37
N ARG A 68 7.44 21.67 -16.23
CA ARG A 68 6.44 20.67 -15.82
C ARG A 68 7.09 19.51 -15.08
N SER A 69 8.20 19.00 -15.59
CA SER A 69 8.99 17.94 -14.96
C SER A 69 9.44 18.35 -13.56
N ALA A 70 10.03 19.53 -13.40
CA ALA A 70 10.43 20.03 -12.09
C ALA A 70 9.24 20.21 -11.11
N ALA A 71 8.07 20.64 -11.61
CA ALA A 71 6.86 20.73 -10.79
C ALA A 71 6.34 19.35 -10.35
N LYS A 72 6.36 18.36 -11.27
CA LYS A 72 5.98 16.98 -10.98
C LYS A 72 6.93 16.33 -9.97
N THR A 73 8.24 16.57 -10.06
CA THR A 73 9.21 16.10 -9.06
C THR A 73 8.87 16.62 -7.67
N ARG A 74 8.71 17.94 -7.51
CA ARG A 74 8.33 18.54 -6.22
C ARG A 74 7.02 17.98 -5.68
N CYS A 75 6.05 17.72 -6.56
CA CYS A 75 4.79 17.14 -6.11
C CYS A 75 4.92 15.66 -5.74
N GLY A 76 5.75 14.89 -6.45
CA GLY A 76 6.10 13.53 -6.09
C GLY A 76 6.73 13.44 -4.70
N GLU A 77 7.67 14.32 -4.38
CA GLU A 77 8.28 14.41 -3.05
C GLU A 77 7.22 14.68 -1.95
N ARG A 78 6.29 15.60 -2.21
CA ARG A 78 5.18 15.89 -1.29
C ARG A 78 4.22 14.70 -1.14
N LEU A 79 3.95 13.98 -2.21
CA LEU A 79 3.13 12.77 -2.19
C LEU A 79 3.80 11.67 -1.35
N LEU A 80 5.09 11.44 -1.54
CA LEU A 80 5.85 10.47 -0.75
C LEU A 80 5.83 10.83 0.74
N ALA A 81 6.07 12.10 1.08
CA ALA A 81 6.00 12.57 2.46
C ALA A 81 4.61 12.36 3.08
N TRP A 82 3.53 12.58 2.31
CA TRP A 82 2.17 12.30 2.77
C TRP A 82 1.93 10.79 2.99
N ILE A 83 2.39 9.93 2.07
CA ILE A 83 2.29 8.47 2.22
C ILE A 83 3.02 8.00 3.48
N ASP A 84 4.25 8.49 3.70
CA ASP A 84 5.06 8.14 4.87
C ASP A 84 4.37 8.54 6.18
N ALA A 85 3.64 9.66 6.18
CA ALA A 85 2.89 10.13 7.35
C ALA A 85 1.67 9.24 7.67
N ILE A 86 1.00 8.65 6.67
CA ILE A 86 -0.23 7.86 6.88
C ILE A 86 0.04 6.36 7.07
N LEU A 87 1.13 5.83 6.51
CA LEU A 87 1.47 4.41 6.56
C LEU A 87 1.46 3.81 7.98
N PRO A 88 1.97 4.48 9.03
CA PRO A 88 1.91 3.96 10.39
C PRO A 88 0.49 3.73 10.91
N GLY A 89 -0.50 4.53 10.45
CA GLY A 89 -1.90 4.39 10.83
C GLY A 89 -2.67 3.33 10.04
N LEU A 90 -2.04 2.71 9.04
CA LEU A 90 -2.64 1.69 8.17
C LEU A 90 -2.08 0.27 8.43
N ARG A 91 -1.10 0.13 9.33
CA ARG A 91 -0.47 -1.14 9.69
C ARG A 91 -1.04 -1.74 10.97
#